data_AF-A0A7S4MXW5-F1
#
_entry.id   AF-A0A7S4MXW5-F1
#
_cell.length_a   1.000
_cell.length_b   1.000
_cell.length_c   1.000
_cell.angle_alpha   90.00
_cell.angle_beta   90.00
_cell.angle_gamma   90.00
#
_symmetry.space_group_name_H-M   'P 1'
#
loop_
_entity.id
_entity.type
_entity.pdbx_description
1 polymer ?
#
loop_
_entity_poly.entity_id
_entity_poly.type
_entity_poly.pdbx_seq_one_letter_code
_entity_poly.pdbx_strand_id
1 'polypeptide(L)'
;MTAPVAIEGEGEDDSDGDGDAKKMQFWLPAEYDDLSKIPKPSNPDVRVVEVPPEAGVVHRYNGSFNPQRARGMAKSLVEQLGKEGVDIDESVEKEMMRDYQSWGYNPPFTISYFKRNEVWIPLTEGQVKELVNVVGDADVKN
;
A
#
# COMPACT_ATOMS: atom_id res chain seq x y z
N MET A 1 -7.35 -6.46 17.57
CA MET A 1 -6.35 -6.10 16.55
C MET A 1 -6.98 -6.28 15.19
N THR A 2 -6.69 -5.37 14.27
CA THR A 2 -7.17 -5.35 12.89
C THR A 2 -6.06 -5.84 11.95
N ALA A 3 -6.43 -6.09 10.70
CA ALA A 3 -5.51 -6.31 9.60
C ALA A 3 -6.02 -5.50 8.40
N PRO A 4 -5.14 -5.09 7.46
CA PRO A 4 -3.69 -5.33 7.42
C PRO A 4 -2.87 -4.43 8.35
N VAL A 5 -1.55 -4.66 8.43
CA VAL A 5 -0.56 -3.67 8.82
C VAL A 5 0.11 -3.16 7.55
N ALA A 6 0.13 -1.85 7.33
CA ALA A 6 0.72 -1.24 6.15
C ALA A 6 2.09 -0.62 6.48
N ILE A 7 3.02 -0.74 5.54
CA ILE A 7 4.35 -0.12 5.59
C ILE A 7 4.56 0.64 4.29
N GLU A 8 4.87 1.92 4.39
CA GLU A 8 5.20 2.76 3.22
C GLU A 8 6.52 2.30 2.58
N GLY A 9 6.54 2.29 1.26
CA GLY A 9 7.71 1.94 0.45
C GLY A 9 8.83 2.98 0.55
N GLU A 10 10.07 2.53 0.31
CA GLU A 10 11.22 3.43 0.18
C GLU A 10 11.23 4.02 -1.25
N GLY A 11 11.16 5.36 -1.34
CA GLY A 11 11.48 6.12 -2.55
C GLY A 11 12.96 6.01 -2.91
N GLU A 12 13.34 6.42 -4.12
CA GLU A 12 14.70 6.27 -4.65
C GLU A 12 15.76 7.24 -4.09
N ASP A 13 15.39 8.18 -3.21
CA ASP A 13 16.34 9.11 -2.60
C ASP A 13 17.08 8.48 -1.41
N ASP A 14 17.93 7.49 -1.73
CA ASP A 14 19.04 7.06 -0.87
C ASP A 14 20.19 8.09 -0.98
N SER A 15 19.99 9.28 -0.40
CA SER A 15 21.11 10.16 -0.07
C SER A 15 21.54 9.93 1.38
N ASP A 16 22.76 9.42 1.55
CA ASP A 16 23.51 9.21 2.79
C ASP A 16 23.33 10.33 3.85
N GLY A 17 22.29 10.24 4.69
CA GLY A 17 22.11 11.15 5.82
C GLY A 17 20.77 11.00 6.53
N ASP A 18 20.80 10.33 7.69
CA ASP A 18 19.67 10.10 8.62
C ASP A 18 18.59 9.17 8.05
N GLY A 19 18.52 7.93 8.58
CA GLY A 19 17.69 6.87 8.01
C GLY A 19 16.22 7.24 7.99
N ASP A 20 15.66 7.44 6.80
CA ASP A 20 14.25 7.78 6.62
C ASP A 20 13.36 6.77 7.36
N ALA A 21 12.64 7.29 8.34
CA ALA A 21 11.84 6.47 9.25
C ALA A 21 10.68 5.82 8.48
N LYS A 22 10.70 4.49 8.37
CA LYS A 22 9.61 3.70 7.78
C LYS A 22 8.32 3.95 8.54
N LYS A 23 7.32 4.52 7.87
CA LYS A 23 5.98 4.68 8.46
C LYS A 23 5.25 3.36 8.45
N MET A 24 4.80 2.95 9.64
CA MET A 24 3.95 1.80 9.86
C MET A 24 2.55 2.28 10.26
N GLN A 25 1.54 1.74 9.62
CA GLN A 25 0.15 2.13 9.82
C GLN A 25 -0.68 0.94 10.30
N PHE A 26 -1.59 1.24 11.22
CA PHE A 26 -2.56 0.29 11.79
C PHE A 26 -3.96 0.87 11.63
N TRP A 27 -4.92 0.02 11.27
CA TRP A 27 -6.31 0.43 11.13
C TRP A 27 -7.05 0.30 12.45
N LEU A 28 -7.88 1.28 12.80
CA LEU A 28 -8.69 1.17 14.01
C LEU A 28 -9.91 0.27 13.76
N PRO A 29 -10.36 -0.51 14.75
CA PRO A 29 -11.64 -1.21 14.67
C PRO A 29 -12.81 -0.24 14.45
N ALA A 30 -13.88 -0.70 13.81
CA ALA A 30 -15.04 0.11 13.45
C ALA A 30 -15.79 0.76 14.65
N GLU A 31 -15.51 0.31 15.89
CA GLU A 31 -16.05 0.94 17.10
C GLU A 31 -15.45 2.34 17.38
N TYR A 32 -14.30 2.65 16.78
CA TYR A 32 -13.61 3.93 16.83
C TYR A 32 -13.90 4.77 15.57
N ASP A 33 -15.18 5.08 15.37
CA ASP A 33 -15.72 5.87 14.25
C ASP A 33 -15.51 7.39 14.39
N ASP A 34 -15.08 7.87 15.57
CA ASP A 34 -14.89 9.30 15.87
C ASP A 34 -13.61 9.52 16.69
N LEU A 35 -12.87 10.59 16.39
CA LEU A 35 -11.61 10.93 17.04
C LEU A 35 -11.72 11.06 18.57
N SER A 36 -12.88 11.50 19.09
CA SER A 36 -13.12 11.67 20.53
C SER A 36 -13.18 10.33 21.28
N LYS A 37 -13.48 9.22 20.59
CA LYS A 37 -13.53 7.88 21.18
C LYS A 37 -12.16 7.22 21.25
N ILE A 38 -11.17 7.75 20.53
CA ILE A 38 -9.86 7.12 20.37
C ILE A 38 -8.98 7.45 21.58
N PRO A 39 -8.49 6.44 22.30
CA PRO A 39 -7.59 6.68 23.42
C PRO A 39 -6.30 7.32 22.92
N LYS A 40 -5.83 8.34 23.65
CA LYS A 40 -4.58 9.03 23.33
C LYS A 40 -3.41 8.03 23.38
N PRO A 41 -2.60 7.91 22.31
CA PRO A 41 -1.40 7.09 22.33
C PRO A 41 -0.46 7.51 23.45
N SER A 42 0.12 6.54 24.15
CA SER A 42 1.11 6.78 25.21
C SER A 42 2.50 7.08 24.65
N ASN A 43 2.78 6.64 23.42
CA ASN A 43 4.03 6.92 22.72
C ASN A 43 3.87 8.19 21.86
N PRO A 44 4.68 9.24 22.04
CA PRO A 44 4.60 10.46 21.23
C PRO A 44 4.86 10.27 19.73
N ASP A 45 5.56 9.20 19.34
CA ASP A 45 5.84 8.89 17.93
C ASP A 45 4.62 8.26 17.21
N VAL A 46 3.59 7.90 17.97
CA VAL A 46 2.34 7.33 17.46
C VAL A 46 1.28 8.42 17.43
N ARG A 47 0.77 8.68 16.23
CA ARG A 47 -0.33 9.62 15.99
C ARG A 47 -1.51 8.92 15.34
N VAL A 48 -2.69 9.41 15.63
CA VAL A 48 -3.94 9.03 14.96
C VAL A 48 -4.16 10.03 13.85
N VAL A 49 -4.42 9.52 12.64
CA VAL A 49 -4.68 10.32 11.45
C VAL A 49 -5.95 9.83 10.78
N GLU A 50 -6.69 10.75 10.19
CA GLU A 50 -7.78 10.42 9.28
C GLU A 50 -7.19 10.18 7.89
N VAL A 51 -7.54 9.05 7.29
CA VAL A 51 -7.12 8.69 5.92
C VAL A 51 -8.30 8.91 5.00
N PRO A 52 -8.18 9.75 3.96
CA PRO A 52 -9.29 9.99 3.03
C PRO A 52 -9.65 8.73 2.24
N PRO A 53 -10.85 8.67 1.64
CA PRO A 53 -11.19 7.62 0.70
C PRO A 53 -10.21 7.62 -0.49
N GLU A 54 -9.59 6.47 -0.75
CA GLU A 54 -8.61 6.29 -1.81
C GLU A 54 -8.91 5.01 -2.61
N ALA A 55 -8.63 5.05 -3.91
CA ALA A 55 -8.65 3.89 -4.78
C ALA A 55 -7.21 3.48 -5.10
N GLY A 56 -7.00 2.19 -5.33
CA GLY A 56 -5.67 1.70 -5.67
C GLY A 56 -5.71 0.30 -6.25
N VAL A 57 -4.58 -0.13 -6.80
CA VAL A 57 -4.39 -1.48 -7.33
C VAL A 57 -3.60 -2.32 -6.36
N VAL A 58 -3.87 -3.63 -6.37
CA VAL A 58 -3.20 -4.58 -5.48
C VAL A 58 -2.56 -5.71 -6.25
N HIS A 59 -1.35 -6.08 -5.84
CA HIS A 59 -0.73 -7.34 -6.22
C HIS A 59 -0.57 -8.23 -4.99
N ARG A 60 -1.27 -9.37 -4.97
CA ARG A 60 -1.22 -10.34 -3.87
C ARG A 60 -0.09 -11.35 -4.04
N TYR A 61 0.72 -11.54 -3.01
CA TYR A 61 1.82 -12.49 -2.99
C TYR A 61 1.98 -13.20 -1.63
N ASN A 62 2.78 -14.27 -1.59
CA ASN A 62 3.09 -15.01 -0.37
C ASN A 62 4.58 -14.88 0.02
N GLY A 63 4.91 -15.37 1.21
CA GLY A 63 6.27 -15.34 1.77
C GLY A 63 6.41 -14.40 2.95
N SER A 64 7.61 -14.38 3.54
CA SER A 64 7.94 -13.41 4.58
C SER A 64 8.13 -12.01 4.00
N PHE A 65 7.90 -11.00 4.84
CA PHE A 65 8.13 -9.60 4.50
C PHE A 65 9.60 -9.37 4.11
N ASN A 66 9.82 -8.78 2.95
CA ASN A 66 11.13 -8.40 2.43
C ASN A 66 10.95 -7.12 1.59
N PRO A 67 11.54 -5.98 1.99
CA PRO A 67 11.35 -4.70 1.30
C PRO A 67 11.75 -4.72 -0.17
N GLN A 68 12.88 -5.33 -0.51
CA GLN A 68 13.36 -5.42 -1.90
C GLN A 68 12.40 -6.22 -2.77
N ARG A 69 11.83 -7.31 -2.23
CA ARG A 69 10.81 -8.10 -2.94
C ARG A 69 9.53 -7.32 -3.12
N ALA A 70 9.08 -6.58 -2.11
CA ALA A 70 7.89 -5.74 -2.22
C ALA A 70 8.08 -4.65 -3.28
N ARG A 71 9.23 -3.96 -3.28
CA ARG A 71 9.59 -2.98 -4.32
C ARG A 71 9.61 -3.59 -5.72
N GLY A 72 10.18 -4.79 -5.87
CA GLY A 72 10.17 -5.51 -7.15
C GLY A 72 8.75 -5.83 -7.64
N MET A 73 7.87 -6.27 -6.74
CA MET A 73 6.46 -6.51 -7.06
C MET A 73 5.70 -5.22 -7.41
N ALA A 74 5.99 -4.12 -6.70
CA ALA A 74 5.43 -2.80 -7.01
C ALA A 74 5.83 -2.38 -8.42
N LYS A 75 7.11 -2.47 -8.76
CA LYS A 75 7.60 -2.15 -10.10
C LYS A 75 6.94 -3.01 -11.18
N SER A 76 6.84 -4.32 -10.97
CA SER A 76 6.14 -5.20 -11.91
C SER A 76 4.66 -4.86 -12.06
N LEU A 77 3.99 -4.40 -10.99
CA LEU A 77 2.61 -3.95 -11.04
C LEU A 77 2.47 -2.66 -11.86
N VAL A 78 3.34 -1.67 -11.67
CA VAL A 78 3.35 -0.43 -12.48
C VAL A 78 3.61 -0.74 -13.95
N GLU A 79 4.61 -1.57 -14.26
CA GLU A 79 4.90 -2.01 -15.63
C GLU A 79 3.72 -2.76 -16.27
N GLN A 80 2.93 -3.49 -15.48
CA GLN A 80 1.74 -4.18 -15.95
C GLN A 80 0.63 -3.17 -16.29
N LEU A 81 0.37 -2.20 -15.42
CA LEU A 81 -0.63 -1.15 -15.67
C LEU A 81 -0.35 -0.38 -16.98
N GLY A 82 0.92 -0.04 -17.23
CA GLY A 82 1.29 0.66 -18.47
C GLY A 82 1.06 -0.20 -19.72
N LYS A 83 1.27 -1.52 -19.64
CA LYS A 83 0.98 -2.47 -20.73
C LYS A 83 -0.52 -2.66 -20.96
N GLU A 84 -1.31 -2.54 -19.90
CA GLU A 84 -2.77 -2.64 -19.94
C GLU A 84 -3.42 -1.33 -20.44
N GLY A 85 -2.65 -0.25 -20.62
CA GLY A 85 -3.12 0.97 -21.28
C GLY A 85 -3.52 2.09 -20.33
N VAL A 86 -3.10 2.01 -19.07
CA VAL A 86 -3.11 3.16 -18.15
C VAL A 86 -1.96 4.09 -18.55
N ASP A 87 -2.24 5.40 -18.66
CA ASP A 87 -1.21 6.38 -19.01
C ASP A 87 -0.24 6.58 -17.84
N ILE A 88 0.96 6.00 -17.97
CA ILE A 88 2.03 6.05 -16.98
C ILE A 88 3.28 6.59 -17.67
N ASP A 89 3.53 7.88 -17.47
CA ASP A 89 4.81 8.49 -17.82
C ASP A 89 5.84 8.29 -16.69
N GLU A 90 7.07 8.74 -16.93
CA GLU A 90 8.18 8.62 -15.97
C GLU A 90 7.89 9.32 -14.63
N SER A 91 7.14 10.43 -14.66
CA SER A 91 6.79 11.17 -13.45
C SER A 91 5.75 10.43 -12.61
N VAL A 92 4.75 9.84 -13.27
CA VAL A 92 3.72 9.00 -12.64
C VAL A 92 4.32 7.71 -12.09
N GLU A 93 5.21 7.06 -12.84
CA GLU A 93 5.93 5.87 -12.37
C GLU A 93 6.71 6.18 -11.08
N LYS A 94 7.44 7.31 -11.07
CA LYS A 94 8.21 7.73 -9.89
C LYS A 94 7.30 8.00 -8.68
N GLU A 95 6.15 8.64 -8.89
CA GLU A 95 5.17 8.88 -7.83
C GLU A 95 4.59 7.58 -7.27
N MET A 96 4.15 6.66 -8.13
CA MET A 96 3.64 5.35 -7.74
C MET A 96 4.69 4.53 -6.97
N MET A 97 5.94 4.55 -7.42
CA MET A 97 7.05 3.88 -6.75
C MET A 97 7.50 4.57 -5.45
N ARG A 98 7.12 5.82 -5.22
CA ARG A 98 7.35 6.52 -3.95
C ARG A 98 6.23 6.24 -2.95
N ASP A 99 4.99 6.15 -3.41
CA ASP A 99 3.79 6.07 -2.55
C ASP A 99 3.24 4.64 -2.37
N TYR A 100 3.84 3.63 -2.99
CA TYR A 100 3.40 2.25 -2.78
C TYR A 100 3.50 1.82 -1.32
N GLN A 101 2.63 0.90 -0.94
CA GLN A 101 2.58 0.33 0.40
C GLN A 101 2.67 -1.19 0.35
N SER A 102 3.24 -1.76 1.40
CA SER A 102 3.24 -3.20 1.63
C SER A 102 2.30 -3.56 2.76
N TRP A 103 1.30 -4.39 2.49
CA TRP A 103 0.26 -4.77 3.44
C TRP A 103 0.44 -6.22 3.90
N GLY A 104 0.63 -6.38 5.21
CA GLY A 104 0.77 -7.69 5.87
C GLY A 104 -0.49 -8.06 6.64
N TYR A 105 -1.04 -9.24 6.36
CA TYR A 105 -2.29 -9.70 6.99
C TYR A 105 -2.08 -10.74 8.09
N ASN A 106 -0.99 -11.50 8.00
CA ASN A 106 -0.77 -12.66 8.85
C ASN A 106 0.27 -12.37 9.95
N PRO A 107 0.13 -13.00 11.12
CA PRO A 107 1.08 -12.82 12.22
C PRO A 107 2.45 -13.42 11.90
N PRO A 108 3.53 -12.99 12.61
CA PRO A 108 4.91 -13.36 12.30
C PRO A 108 5.18 -14.87 12.33
N PHE A 109 4.47 -15.61 13.18
CA PHE A 109 4.58 -17.07 13.35
C PHE A 109 3.87 -17.91 12.27
N THR A 110 3.17 -17.28 11.33
CA THR A 110 2.57 -17.98 10.18
C THR A 110 3.69 -18.53 9.30
N ILE A 111 3.55 -19.76 8.81
CA ILE A 111 4.51 -20.34 7.85
C ILE A 111 4.51 -19.49 6.58
N SER A 112 5.71 -19.13 6.08
CA SER A 112 5.88 -18.15 5.00
C SER A 112 5.02 -18.39 3.78
N TYR A 113 4.86 -19.66 3.35
CA TYR A 113 4.05 -20.00 2.17
C TYR A 113 2.55 -19.70 2.34
N PHE A 114 2.06 -19.70 3.58
CA PHE A 114 0.66 -19.42 3.92
C PHE A 114 0.40 -17.95 4.30
N LYS A 115 1.42 -17.10 4.27
CA LYS A 115 1.23 -15.65 4.45
C LYS A 115 0.60 -15.06 3.18
N ARG A 116 -0.42 -14.22 3.36
CA ARG A 116 -0.93 -13.26 2.39
C ARG A 116 -0.29 -11.92 2.67
N ASN A 117 0.36 -11.38 1.66
CA ASN A 117 0.82 -10.00 1.61
C ASN A 117 0.31 -9.37 0.32
N GLU A 118 0.19 -8.06 0.33
CA GLU A 118 -0.17 -7.28 -0.85
C GLU A 118 0.81 -6.12 -1.02
N VAL A 119 1.14 -5.81 -2.25
CA VAL A 119 1.61 -4.48 -2.61
C VAL A 119 0.39 -3.70 -3.07
N TRP A 120 0.22 -2.50 -2.53
CA TRP A 120 -0.85 -1.58 -2.89
C TRP A 120 -0.23 -0.30 -3.47
N ILE A 121 -0.80 0.21 -4.55
CA ILE A 121 -0.39 1.48 -5.18
C ILE A 121 -1.64 2.37 -5.32
N PRO A 122 -1.61 3.62 -4.83
CA PRO A 122 -2.72 4.55 -5.00
C PRO A 122 -2.91 4.88 -6.47
N LEU A 123 -4.17 5.02 -6.89
CA LEU A 123 -4.54 5.49 -8.21
C LEU A 123 -5.36 6.77 -8.13
N THR A 124 -5.16 7.65 -9.10
CA THR A 124 -6.04 8.79 -9.34
C THR A 124 -7.37 8.33 -9.95
N GLU A 125 -8.42 9.16 -9.82
CA GLU A 125 -9.71 8.85 -10.45
C GLU A 125 -9.63 8.64 -11.97
N GLY A 126 -8.69 9.31 -12.65
CA GLY A 126 -8.46 9.15 -14.09
C GLY A 126 -7.95 7.74 -14.41
N GLN A 127 -6.90 7.31 -13.70
CA GLN A 127 -6.31 5.99 -13.86
C GLN A 127 -7.28 4.86 -13.51
N VAL A 128 -8.14 5.07 -12.50
CA VAL A 128 -9.21 4.11 -12.18
C VAL A 128 -10.18 3.97 -13.35
N LYS A 129 -10.60 5.08 -13.97
CA LYS A 129 -11.51 5.04 -15.13
C LYS A 129 -10.87 4.34 -16.33
N GLU A 130 -9.59 4.62 -16.60
CA GLU A 130 -8.83 3.94 -17.65
C GLU A 130 -8.77 2.43 -17.41
N LEU A 131 -8.42 2.01 -16.19
CA LEU A 131 -8.32 0.60 -15.85
C LEU A 131 -9.67 -0.12 -15.94
N VAL A 132 -10.75 0.50 -15.46
CA VAL A 132 -12.11 -0.06 -15.57
C VAL A 132 -12.52 -0.22 -17.04
N ASN A 133 -12.15 0.72 -17.92
CA ASN A 133 -12.42 0.62 -19.35
C ASN A 133 -11.64 -0.52 -20.02
N VAL A 134 -10.42 -0.79 -19.56
CA VAL A 134 -9.53 -1.83 -20.10
C VAL A 134 -9.95 -3.23 -19.65
N VAL A 135 -10.16 -3.42 -18.34
CA VAL A 135 -10.41 -4.73 -17.72
C VAL A 135 -11.89 -5.12 -17.84
N GLY A 136 -12.78 -4.13 -18.03
CA GLY A 136 -14.23 -4.31 -17.96
C GLY A 136 -14.72 -4.59 -16.53
N ASP A 137 -16.04 -4.56 -16.31
CA ASP A 137 -16.70 -4.75 -15.01
C ASP A 137 -16.43 -6.11 -14.31
N ALA A 138 -15.60 -6.99 -14.90
CA ALA A 138 -15.45 -8.38 -14.46
C ALA A 138 -14.67 -8.55 -13.13
N ASP A 139 -13.84 -7.58 -12.74
CA ASP A 139 -12.98 -7.69 -11.54
C ASP A 139 -13.18 -6.57 -10.48
N VAL A 140 -14.17 -5.69 -10.65
CA VAL A 140 -14.59 -4.76 -9.57
C VAL A 140 -15.45 -5.54 -8.56
N LYS A 141 -14.81 -6.42 -7.77
CA LYS A 141 -15.49 -7.05 -6.64
C LYS A 141 -15.63 -6.05 -5.52
N ASN A 142 -16.86 -5.55 -5.36
CA ASN A 142 -17.36 -4.87 -4.16
C ASN A 142 -17.04 -5.65 -2.89
#